data_AF-A0A7W0ZXK9-F1
#
_entry.id   AF-A0A7W0ZXK9-F1
#
_cell.length_a   1.000
_cell.length_b   1.000
_cell.length_c   1.000
_cell.angle_alpha   90.00
_cell.angle_beta   90.00
_cell.angle_gamma   90.00
#
_symmetry.space_group_name_H-M   'P 1'
#
loop_
_entity.id
_entity.type
_entity.pdbx_description
1 polymer ?
#
loop_
_entity_poly.entity_id
_entity_poly.type
_entity_poly.pdbx_seq_one_letter_code
_entity_poly.pdbx_strand_id
1 'polypeptide(L)'
;MIVTTTGMPGTTAAGTPDPDEALSTRLRDLALVDLDALTVGARDTHELLATFADDVADALREARTRIAALRSALGGADPLNILDLPARQRASDAGAAGAQRVREKLGTHADAARSLARLSELAASLTPKLFEADRRR
;
A
#
# COMPACT_ATOMS: atom_id res chain seq x y z
N MET A 1 20.95 8.66 45.27
CA MET A 1 21.91 8.37 44.18
C MET A 1 21.15 7.62 43.11
N ILE A 2 20.86 8.27 41.99
CA ILE A 2 20.01 7.79 40.90
C ILE A 2 20.93 7.06 39.91
N VAL A 3 20.67 5.79 39.64
CA VAL A 3 21.28 5.06 38.51
C VAL A 3 20.24 5.03 37.40
N THR A 4 20.47 5.88 36.40
CA THR A 4 19.66 6.02 35.20
C THR A 4 20.03 4.91 34.23
N THR A 5 19.11 3.96 34.00
CA THR A 5 19.26 2.98 32.91
C THR A 5 18.73 3.59 31.62
N THR A 6 19.66 3.95 30.73
CA THR A 6 19.37 4.45 29.38
C THR A 6 18.71 3.35 28.56
N GLY A 7 17.43 3.52 28.22
CA GLY A 7 16.73 2.70 27.25
C GLY A 7 17.24 2.99 25.84
N MET A 8 17.79 1.98 25.19
CA MET A 8 18.12 1.99 23.76
C MET A 8 16.85 2.14 22.92
N PRO A 9 16.87 2.93 21.83
CA PRO A 9 15.72 3.10 20.96
C PRO A 9 15.61 1.95 19.95
N GLY A 10 14.41 1.39 19.86
CA GLY A 10 13.82 0.93 18.59
C GLY A 10 14.55 -0.17 17.82
N THR A 11 14.65 -1.37 18.40
CA THR A 11 14.70 -2.57 17.56
C THR A 11 13.31 -2.72 16.94
N THR A 12 13.12 -2.20 15.72
CA THR A 12 11.97 -2.56 14.89
C THR A 12 12.00 -4.08 14.75
N ALA A 13 10.99 -4.73 15.33
CA ALA A 13 10.74 -6.14 15.10
C ALA A 13 10.88 -6.42 13.60
N ALA A 14 11.60 -7.48 13.25
CA ALA A 14 11.56 -8.08 11.92
C ALA A 14 10.13 -8.64 11.73
N GLY A 15 9.19 -7.72 11.53
CA GLY A 15 7.79 -7.98 11.33
C GLY A 15 7.58 -8.30 9.86
N THR A 16 6.65 -9.23 9.61
CA THR A 16 6.10 -9.52 8.29
C THR A 16 5.94 -8.21 7.50
N PRO A 17 6.45 -8.13 6.25
CA PRO A 17 6.38 -6.90 5.48
C PRO A 17 4.93 -6.41 5.38
N ASP A 18 4.75 -5.09 5.44
CA ASP A 18 3.45 -4.46 5.19
C ASP A 18 2.90 -5.04 3.87
N PRO A 19 1.68 -5.62 3.86
CA PRO A 19 1.11 -6.19 2.65
C PRO A 19 1.07 -5.20 1.48
N ASP A 20 0.92 -3.90 1.76
CA ASP A 20 0.99 -2.86 0.73
C ASP A 20 2.40 -2.69 0.17
N GLU A 21 3.42 -2.83 1.02
CA GLU A 21 4.82 -2.76 0.63
C GLU A 21 5.20 -3.96 -0.23
N ALA A 22 4.86 -5.18 0.22
CA ALA A 22 5.12 -6.41 -0.52
C ALA A 22 4.49 -6.39 -1.92
N LEU A 23 3.22 -5.99 -2.01
CA LEU A 23 2.53 -5.83 -3.29
C LEU A 23 3.17 -4.74 -4.16
N SER A 24 3.55 -3.60 -3.57
CA SER A 24 4.21 -2.52 -4.32
C SER A 24 5.56 -2.96 -4.89
N THR A 25 6.32 -3.77 -4.16
CA THR A 25 7.60 -4.34 -4.62
C THR A 25 7.38 -5.30 -5.77
N ARG A 26 6.44 -6.25 -5.65
CA ARG A 26 6.09 -7.17 -6.73
C ARG A 26 5.68 -6.44 -8.01
N LEU A 27 4.81 -5.42 -7.90
CA LEU A 27 4.39 -4.62 -9.05
C LEU A 27 5.56 -3.84 -9.67
N ARG A 28 6.49 -3.31 -8.87
CA ARG A 28 7.71 -2.67 -9.38
C ARG A 28 8.60 -3.65 -10.12
N ASP A 29 8.84 -4.83 -9.55
CA ASP A 29 9.70 -5.85 -10.16
C ASP A 29 9.15 -6.27 -11.53
N LEU A 30 7.84 -6.51 -11.62
CA LEU A 30 7.15 -6.76 -12.88
C LEU A 30 7.24 -5.56 -13.84
N ALA A 31 7.17 -4.34 -13.32
CA ALA A 31 7.29 -3.13 -14.12
C ALA A 31 8.72 -2.90 -14.65
N LEU A 32 9.75 -3.51 -14.05
CA LEU A 32 11.12 -3.46 -14.54
C LEU A 32 11.39 -4.46 -15.67
N VAL A 33 10.52 -5.48 -15.86
CA VAL A 33 10.68 -6.45 -16.94
C VAL A 33 10.47 -5.77 -18.30
N ASP A 34 11.48 -5.92 -19.16
CA ASP A 34 11.41 -5.55 -20.57
C ASP A 34 11.03 -6.80 -21.38
N LEU A 35 9.95 -6.72 -22.16
CA LEU A 35 9.43 -7.84 -22.95
C LEU A 35 10.40 -8.25 -24.07
N ASP A 36 11.15 -7.31 -24.63
CA ASP A 36 12.13 -7.64 -25.67
C ASP A 36 13.29 -8.41 -25.03
N ALA A 37 13.81 -7.93 -23.89
CA ALA A 37 14.84 -8.64 -23.14
C ALA A 37 14.39 -10.01 -22.63
N LEU A 38 13.12 -10.14 -22.20
CA LEU A 38 12.54 -11.39 -21.70
C LEU A 38 12.52 -12.49 -22.77
N THR A 39 12.37 -12.11 -24.03
CA THR A 39 12.17 -13.04 -25.15
C THR A 39 13.45 -13.36 -25.93
N VAL A 40 14.53 -12.62 -25.70
CA VAL A 40 15.83 -12.84 -26.34
C VAL A 40 16.41 -14.20 -25.96
N GLY A 41 16.63 -15.05 -26.97
CA GLY A 41 17.26 -16.38 -26.80
C GLY A 41 16.35 -17.44 -26.17
N ALA A 42 15.07 -17.13 -25.95
CA ALA A 42 14.09 -18.08 -25.44
C ALA A 42 13.82 -19.18 -26.48
N ARG A 43 13.75 -20.43 -26.00
CA ARG A 43 13.31 -21.57 -26.83
C ARG A 43 11.80 -21.58 -27.05
N ASP A 44 11.04 -21.15 -26.04
CA ASP A 44 9.59 -21.01 -26.10
C ASP A 44 9.17 -19.62 -25.62
N THR A 45 9.15 -18.69 -26.56
CA THR A 45 8.76 -17.30 -26.33
C THR A 45 7.29 -17.15 -25.93
N HIS A 46 6.41 -18.01 -26.45
CA HIS A 46 4.97 -17.92 -26.18
C HIS A 46 4.64 -18.35 -24.76
N GLU A 47 5.28 -19.42 -24.26
CA GLU A 47 5.11 -19.85 -22.87
C GLU A 47 5.59 -18.79 -21.87
N LEU A 48 6.76 -18.19 -22.10
CA LEU A 48 7.31 -17.14 -21.23
C LEU A 48 6.42 -15.87 -21.20
N LEU A 49 5.93 -15.44 -22.36
CA LEU A 49 5.02 -14.30 -22.43
C LEU A 49 3.68 -14.60 -21.74
N ALA A 50 3.16 -15.83 -21.87
CA ALA A 50 1.94 -16.23 -21.19
C ALA A 50 2.12 -16.22 -19.66
N THR A 51 3.22 -16.78 -19.14
CA THR A 51 3.51 -16.75 -17.69
C THR A 51 3.66 -15.32 -17.18
N PHE A 52 4.39 -14.47 -17.89
CA PHE A 52 4.52 -13.06 -17.51
C PHE A 52 3.17 -12.33 -17.51
N ALA A 53 2.35 -12.54 -18.55
CA ALA A 53 1.02 -11.94 -18.64
C ALA A 53 0.12 -12.39 -17.48
N ASP A 54 0.14 -13.69 -17.14
CA ASP A 54 -0.62 -14.24 -16.01
C ASP A 54 -0.15 -13.63 -14.67
N ASP A 55 1.16 -13.51 -14.45
CA ASP A 55 1.73 -12.89 -13.26
C ASP A 55 1.33 -11.41 -13.11
N VAL A 56 1.38 -10.65 -14.21
CA VAL A 56 0.94 -9.24 -14.23
C VAL A 56 -0.56 -9.14 -13.99
N ALA A 57 -1.38 -9.99 -14.63
CA ALA A 57 -2.82 -9.99 -14.45
C ALA A 57 -3.22 -10.30 -13.00
N ASP A 58 -2.55 -11.25 -12.36
CA ASP A 58 -2.76 -11.61 -10.97
C ASP A 58 -2.35 -10.47 -10.03
N ALA A 59 -1.18 -9.87 -10.23
CA ALA A 59 -0.73 -8.73 -9.43
C ALA A 59 -1.67 -7.50 -9.58
N LEU A 60 -2.16 -7.23 -10.79
CA LEU A 60 -3.14 -6.15 -11.02
C LEU A 60 -4.50 -6.44 -10.37
N ARG A 61 -4.94 -7.70 -10.35
CA ARG A 61 -6.18 -8.10 -9.66
C ARG A 61 -6.05 -7.88 -8.15
N GLU A 62 -4.91 -8.25 -7.58
CA GLU A 62 -4.59 -8.02 -6.17
C GLU A 62 -4.55 -6.52 -5.85
N ALA A 63 -3.87 -5.72 -6.68
CA ALA A 63 -3.84 -4.26 -6.57
C ALA A 63 -5.23 -3.64 -6.61
N ARG A 64 -6.10 -4.09 -7.51
CA ARG A 64 -7.49 -3.62 -7.60
C ARG A 64 -8.26 -3.90 -6.32
N THR A 65 -8.17 -5.11 -5.79
CA THR A 65 -8.81 -5.49 -4.51
C THR A 65 -8.29 -4.61 -3.37
N ARG A 66 -6.98 -4.36 -3.33
CA ARG A 66 -6.38 -3.54 -2.28
C ARG A 66 -6.77 -2.07 -2.38
N ILE A 67 -6.79 -1.50 -3.58
CA ILE A 67 -7.27 -0.13 -3.83
C ILE A 67 -8.72 0.04 -3.36
N ALA A 68 -9.59 -0.95 -3.63
CA ALA A 68 -10.97 -0.90 -3.17
C ALA A 68 -11.06 -0.89 -1.63
N ALA A 69 -10.26 -1.70 -0.94
CA ALA A 69 -10.19 -1.72 0.52
C ALA A 69 -9.69 -0.38 1.10
N LEU A 70 -8.64 0.20 0.51
CA LEU A 70 -8.09 1.49 0.93
C LEU A 70 -9.10 2.64 0.74
N ARG A 71 -9.82 2.65 -0.39
CA ARG A 71 -10.90 3.64 -0.64
C ARG A 71 -12.02 3.54 0.39
N SER A 72 -12.41 2.31 0.75
CA SER A 72 -13.41 2.08 1.79
C SER A 72 -12.95 2.63 3.15
N ALA A 73 -11.68 2.40 3.52
CA ALA A 73 -11.11 2.91 4.76
C ALA A 73 -11.09 4.45 4.81
N LEU A 74 -10.85 5.12 3.67
CA LEU A 74 -10.84 6.58 3.58
C LEU A 74 -12.25 7.21 3.66
N GLY A 75 -13.31 6.49 3.29
CA GLY A 75 -14.68 6.99 3.22
C GLY A 75 -15.45 7.10 4.55
N GLY A 76 -14.77 6.97 5.70
CA GLY A 76 -15.40 6.99 7.02
C GLY A 76 -15.84 8.38 7.51
N ALA A 77 -16.49 8.41 8.69
CA ALA A 77 -16.93 9.66 9.34
C ALA A 77 -15.77 10.64 9.57
N ASP A 78 -16.07 11.94 9.43
CA ASP A 78 -15.10 13.04 9.57
C ASP A 78 -14.37 12.93 10.92
N PRO A 79 -13.04 12.70 10.91
CA PRO A 79 -12.24 12.59 12.13
C PRO A 79 -12.24 13.90 12.95
N LEU A 80 -12.58 15.05 12.37
CA LEU A 80 -12.60 16.34 13.06
C LEU A 80 -13.93 16.65 13.77
N ASN A 81 -14.91 15.74 13.73
CA ASN A 81 -16.20 15.91 14.41
C ASN A 81 -16.09 16.11 15.95
N ILE A 82 -14.94 15.76 16.57
CA ILE A 82 -14.68 16.04 17.99
C ILE A 82 -14.70 17.55 18.29
N LEU A 83 -14.44 18.39 17.29
CA LEU A 83 -14.49 19.85 17.40
C LEU A 83 -15.91 20.37 17.62
N ASP A 84 -16.93 19.59 17.23
CA ASP A 84 -18.34 19.93 17.40
C ASP A 84 -18.83 19.68 18.84
N LEU A 85 -18.01 19.06 19.71
CA LEU A 85 -18.35 18.79 21.10
C LEU A 85 -18.31 20.07 21.97
N PRO A 86 -19.21 20.18 22.97
CA PRO A 86 -19.16 21.23 23.99
C PRO A 86 -17.79 21.37 24.66
N ALA A 87 -17.36 22.61 24.94
CA ALA A 87 -16.03 22.91 25.50
C ALA A 87 -15.68 22.11 26.76
N ARG A 88 -16.66 21.92 27.67
CA ARG A 88 -16.47 21.12 28.90
C ARG A 88 -16.13 19.65 28.61
N GLN A 89 -16.67 19.09 27.54
CA GLN A 89 -16.40 17.70 27.15
C GLN A 89 -15.04 17.58 26.47
N ARG A 90 -14.65 18.56 25.65
CA ARG A 90 -13.31 18.61 25.04
C ARG A 90 -12.19 18.78 26.08
N ALA A 91 -12.43 19.55 27.13
CA ALA A 91 -11.48 19.77 28.22
C ALA A 91 -11.36 18.59 29.21
N SER A 92 -12.16 17.52 29.02
CA SER A 92 -12.11 16.34 29.88
C SER A 92 -11.06 15.33 29.43
N ASP A 93 -10.68 14.40 30.31
CA ASP A 93 -9.79 13.28 29.98
C ASP A 93 -10.36 12.41 28.83
N ALA A 94 -11.68 12.27 28.78
CA ALA A 94 -12.36 11.60 27.67
C ALA A 94 -12.18 12.36 26.34
N GLY A 95 -12.14 13.69 26.39
CA GLY A 95 -11.81 14.56 25.26
C GLY A 95 -10.36 14.38 24.80
N ALA A 96 -9.41 14.33 25.73
CA ALA A 96 -8.00 14.06 25.43
C ALA A 96 -7.80 12.68 24.78
N ALA A 97 -8.42 11.63 25.35
CA ALA A 97 -8.40 10.29 24.76
C ALA A 97 -9.09 10.26 23.37
N GLY A 98 -10.15 11.05 23.18
CA GLY A 98 -10.79 11.24 21.88
C GLY A 98 -9.86 11.85 20.84
N ALA A 99 -9.15 12.93 21.20
CA ALA A 99 -8.19 13.58 20.32
C ALA A 99 -7.05 12.65 19.91
N GLN A 100 -6.57 11.80 20.83
CA GLN A 100 -5.56 10.79 20.53
C GLN A 100 -6.05 9.75 19.52
N ARG A 101 -7.29 9.25 19.67
CA ARG A 101 -7.91 8.35 18.67
C ARG A 101 -8.06 9.01 17.29
N VAL A 102 -8.41 10.30 17.27
CA VAL A 102 -8.49 11.08 16.01
C VAL A 102 -7.12 11.17 15.35
N ARG A 103 -6.06 11.46 16.12
CA ARG A 103 -4.68 11.50 15.61
C ARG A 103 -4.27 10.16 15.00
N GLU A 104 -4.52 9.05 15.69
CA GLU A 104 -4.23 7.70 15.20
C GLU A 104 -5.00 7.41 13.90
N LYS A 105 -6.29 7.73 13.85
CA LYS A 105 -7.12 7.57 12.66
C LYS A 105 -6.60 8.39 11.46
N LEU A 106 -6.21 9.65 11.69
CA LEU A 106 -5.62 10.50 10.66
C LEU A 106 -4.28 9.97 10.15
N GLY A 107 -3.45 9.40 11.03
CA GLY A 107 -2.23 8.69 10.65
C GLY A 107 -2.53 7.55 9.68
N THR A 108 -3.46 6.67 10.05
CA THR A 108 -3.91 5.56 9.20
C THR A 108 -4.48 6.04 7.86
N HIS A 109 -5.26 7.13 7.84
CA HIS A 109 -5.78 7.70 6.61
C HIS A 109 -4.67 8.23 5.70
N ALA A 110 -3.67 8.92 6.26
CA ALA A 110 -2.54 9.42 5.49
C ALA A 110 -1.72 8.27 4.87
N ASP A 111 -1.49 7.20 5.64
CA ASP A 111 -0.79 6.02 5.15
C ASP A 111 -1.58 5.31 4.05
N ALA A 112 -2.89 5.13 4.23
CA ALA A 112 -3.78 4.57 3.22
C ALA A 112 -3.79 5.39 1.93
N ALA A 113 -3.82 6.72 2.03
CA ALA A 113 -3.79 7.61 0.87
C ALA A 113 -2.47 7.50 0.09
N ARG A 114 -1.32 7.42 0.78
CA ARG A 114 -0.01 7.21 0.13
C ARG A 114 0.07 5.84 -0.54
N SER A 115 -0.39 4.78 0.11
CA SER A 115 -0.43 3.44 -0.47
C SER A 115 -1.34 3.38 -1.70
N LEU A 116 -2.52 4.02 -1.64
CA LEU A 116 -3.44 4.11 -2.77
C LEU A 116 -2.81 4.81 -3.97
N ALA A 117 -2.14 5.94 -3.76
CA ALA A 117 -1.48 6.68 -4.83
C ALA A 117 -0.40 5.83 -5.51
N ARG A 118 0.49 5.21 -4.72
CA ARG A 118 1.56 4.33 -5.22
C ARG A 118 1.04 3.14 -6.02
N LEU A 119 0.03 2.43 -5.51
CA LEU A 119 -0.56 1.29 -6.21
C LEU A 119 -1.25 1.70 -7.51
N SER A 120 -1.92 2.86 -7.54
CA SER A 120 -2.58 3.36 -8.74
C SER A 120 -1.58 3.70 -9.85
N GLU A 121 -0.44 4.30 -9.49
CA GLU A 121 0.64 4.61 -10.43
C GLU A 121 1.28 3.35 -11.01
N LEU A 122 1.58 2.35 -10.16
CA LEU A 122 2.14 1.07 -10.60
C LEU A 122 1.16 0.28 -11.49
N ALA A 123 -0.13 0.30 -11.17
CA ALA A 123 -1.13 -0.34 -12.02
C ALA A 123 -1.22 0.33 -13.40
N ALA A 124 -1.15 1.66 -13.44
CA ALA A 124 -1.16 2.43 -14.68
C ALA A 124 0.06 2.13 -15.57
N SER A 125 1.24 1.92 -14.99
CA SER A 125 2.46 1.60 -15.76
C SER A 125 2.49 0.17 -16.28
N LEU A 126 1.87 -0.78 -15.58
CA LEU A 126 1.83 -2.20 -15.96
C LEU A 126 0.76 -2.54 -16.99
N THR A 127 -0.37 -1.82 -16.99
CA THR A 127 -1.51 -2.12 -17.88
C THR A 127 -1.11 -2.19 -19.36
N PRO A 128 -0.32 -1.24 -19.93
CA PRO A 128 0.13 -1.34 -21.31
C PRO A 128 1.03 -2.56 -21.58
N LYS A 129 1.85 -2.97 -20.60
CA LYS A 129 2.75 -4.13 -20.73
C LYS A 129 1.98 -5.44 -20.79
N LEU A 130 0.92 -5.58 -20.00
CA LEU A 130 0.02 -6.73 -20.07
C LEU A 130 -0.59 -6.85 -21.48
N PHE A 131 -1.15 -5.76 -21.99
CA PHE A 131 -1.76 -5.76 -23.33
C PHE A 131 -0.75 -6.00 -24.46
N GLU A 132 0.51 -5.60 -24.26
CA GLU A 132 1.58 -5.90 -25.20
C GLU A 132 1.96 -7.38 -25.16
N ALA A 133 2.11 -7.97 -23.97
CA ALA A 133 2.38 -9.39 -23.80
C ALA A 133 1.26 -10.24 -24.40
N ASP A 134 0.00 -9.88 -24.15
CA ASP A 134 -1.18 -10.57 -24.70
C ASP A 134 -1.23 -10.53 -26.24
N ARG A 135 -0.76 -9.43 -26.86
CA ARG A 135 -0.74 -9.29 -28.32
C ARG A 135 0.36 -10.13 -28.98
N ARG A 136 1.45 -10.39 -28.25
CA ARG A 136 2.62 -11.13 -28.72
C ARG A 136 2.52 -12.64 -28.49
N ARG A 137 1.57 -13.05 -27.63
CA ARG A 137 1.22 -14.44 -27.40
C ARG A 137 0.53 -15.05 -28.62
#